data_AF-A0A6L3TAC2-F1
#
_entry.id   AF-A0A6L3TAC2-F1
#
_cell.length_a   1.000
_cell.length_b   1.000
_cell.length_c   1.000
_cell.angle_alpha   90.00
_cell.angle_beta   90.00
_cell.angle_gamma   90.00
#
_symmetry.space_group_name_H-M   'P 1'
#
loop_
_entity.id
_entity.type
_entity.pdbx_description
1 polymer ?
#
loop_
_entity_poly.entity_id
_entity_poly.type
_entity_poly.pdbx_seq_one_letter_code
_entity_poly.pdbx_strand_id
1 'polypeptide(L)'
;MSGYTPLADLIQKRMRELGLTEEALGRRLGYTNSAKAAGRVHALCNGLPLSAKSRFALWRLPEALEVPAAVVLLAVADTERLFAQWELEAEEERRLAREAEEAAWRASFHPHAVIQTEHTVPTQITFCGLTGGAGRWLMIPFDLSRPPLTYVQQAVDALPEKSMARTGGGRAVMFFGRALGLIINYTPDAALRCDLDGEPLEVLAKVYRPGEVSLSFGGPPLSPSVVSRVLGFS
;
A
#
# COMPACT_ATOMS: atom_id res chain seq x y z
N MET A 1 3.94 -13.11 26.43
CA MET A 1 2.93 -14.14 26.07
C MET A 1 3.54 -14.98 24.96
N SER A 2 3.43 -16.31 25.07
CA SER A 2 3.93 -17.28 24.08
C SER A 2 3.40 -16.89 22.69
N GLY A 3 4.28 -16.59 21.73
CA GLY A 3 3.92 -16.15 20.37
C GLY A 3 3.42 -17.29 19.46
N TYR A 4 2.90 -18.36 20.03
CA TYR A 4 2.48 -19.58 19.33
C TYR A 4 0.95 -19.69 19.32
N THR A 5 0.39 -20.25 18.25
CA THR A 5 -1.04 -20.56 18.18
C THR A 5 -1.39 -21.71 19.12
N PRO A 6 -2.67 -21.87 19.53
CA PRO A 6 -3.10 -22.99 20.37
C PRO A 6 -2.70 -24.37 19.81
N LEU A 7 -2.74 -24.53 18.48
CA LEU A 7 -2.28 -25.74 17.81
C LEU A 7 -0.76 -25.92 17.91
N ALA A 8 0.01 -24.85 17.68
CA ALA A 8 1.47 -24.88 17.80
C ALA A 8 1.90 -25.22 19.24
N ASP A 9 1.24 -24.63 20.23
CA ASP A 9 1.48 -24.90 21.65
C ASP A 9 1.18 -26.37 21.99
N LEU A 10 0.07 -26.93 21.49
CA LEU A 10 -0.24 -28.36 21.65
C LEU A 10 0.86 -29.25 21.06
N ILE A 11 1.28 -28.98 19.84
CA ILE A 11 2.32 -29.74 19.14
C ILE A 11 3.64 -29.67 19.91
N GLN A 12 4.11 -28.46 20.24
CA GLN A 12 5.38 -28.25 20.95
C GLN A 12 5.38 -28.88 22.35
N LYS A 13 4.26 -28.81 23.07
CA LYS A 13 4.12 -29.46 24.37
C LYS A 13 4.23 -30.99 24.24
N ARG A 14 3.47 -31.58 23.32
CA ARG A 14 3.47 -33.05 23.12
C ARG A 14 4.79 -33.56 22.57
N MET A 15 5.46 -32.82 21.69
CA MET A 15 6.80 -33.15 21.22
C MET A 15 7.81 -33.21 22.37
N ARG A 16 7.77 -32.23 23.29
CA ARG A 16 8.64 -32.25 24.48
C ARG A 16 8.34 -33.43 25.40
N GLU A 17 7.06 -33.71 25.66
CA GLU A 17 6.64 -34.82 26.53
C GLU A 17 7.00 -36.20 25.95
N LEU A 18 6.98 -36.35 24.62
CA LEU A 18 7.31 -37.59 23.92
C LEU A 18 8.79 -37.69 23.51
N GLY A 19 9.60 -36.66 23.78
CA GLY A 19 11.01 -36.60 23.36
C GLY A 19 11.19 -36.61 21.83
N LEU A 20 10.25 -36.02 21.07
CA LEU A 20 10.26 -36.02 19.61
C LEU A 20 10.95 -34.78 19.04
N THR A 21 11.78 -34.98 18.01
CA THR A 21 12.23 -33.91 17.11
C THR A 21 11.19 -33.61 16.02
N GLU A 22 11.33 -32.50 15.31
CA GLU A 22 10.43 -32.14 14.20
C GLU A 22 10.45 -33.22 13.09
N GLU A 23 11.62 -33.80 12.79
CA GLU A 23 11.74 -34.89 11.83
C GLU A 23 11.04 -36.15 12.32
N ALA A 24 11.14 -36.46 13.61
CA ALA A 24 10.52 -37.63 14.21
C ALA A 24 8.99 -37.52 14.18
N LEU A 25 8.45 -36.35 14.54
CA LEU A 25 7.01 -36.09 14.42
C LEU A 25 6.56 -36.11 12.95
N GLY A 26 7.30 -35.46 12.05
CA GLY A 26 6.97 -35.46 10.63
C GLY A 26 6.94 -36.87 10.01
N ARG A 27 7.80 -37.79 10.48
CA ARG A 27 7.70 -39.21 10.10
C ARG A 27 6.44 -39.88 10.62
N ARG A 28 6.03 -39.62 11.87
CA ARG A 28 4.74 -40.12 12.41
C ARG A 28 3.53 -39.60 11.65
N LEU A 29 3.63 -38.40 11.08
CA LEU A 29 2.63 -37.81 10.19
C LEU A 29 2.61 -38.44 8.77
N GLY A 30 3.53 -39.36 8.46
CA GLY A 30 3.58 -40.11 7.19
C GLY A 30 4.55 -39.54 6.15
N TYR A 31 5.41 -38.58 6.52
CA TYR A 31 6.41 -38.03 5.60
C TYR A 31 7.73 -38.81 5.67
N THR A 32 8.18 -39.35 4.54
CA THR A 32 9.38 -40.20 4.46
C THR A 32 10.68 -39.41 4.33
N ASN A 33 10.64 -38.24 3.68
CA ASN A 33 11.81 -37.37 3.53
C ASN A 33 11.97 -36.47 4.76
N SER A 34 13.10 -36.57 5.46
CA SER A 34 13.36 -35.85 6.72
C SER A 34 13.22 -34.33 6.60
N ALA A 35 13.74 -33.71 5.54
CA ALA A 35 13.63 -32.26 5.35
C ALA A 35 12.19 -31.82 5.09
N LYS A 36 11.43 -32.60 4.30
CA LYS A 36 9.99 -32.35 4.09
C LYS A 36 9.20 -32.61 5.37
N ALA A 37 9.58 -33.59 6.17
CA ALA A 37 8.94 -33.95 7.43
C ALA A 37 9.05 -32.81 8.45
N ALA A 38 10.27 -32.31 8.70
CA ALA A 38 10.49 -31.17 9.58
C ALA A 38 9.78 -29.90 9.06
N GLY A 39 9.92 -29.60 7.76
CA GLY A 39 9.24 -28.45 7.16
C GLY A 39 7.71 -28.46 7.30
N ARG A 40 7.09 -29.65 7.40
CA ARG A 40 5.64 -29.77 7.64
C ARG A 40 5.26 -29.49 9.07
N VAL A 41 6.05 -29.97 10.03
CA VAL A 41 5.86 -29.64 11.45
C VAL A 41 6.07 -28.14 11.66
N HIS A 42 7.11 -27.57 11.05
CA HIS A 42 7.35 -26.13 11.07
C HIS A 42 6.15 -25.34 10.50
N ALA A 43 5.55 -25.78 9.39
CA ALA A 43 4.38 -25.13 8.81
C ALA A 43 3.13 -25.18 9.72
N LEU A 44 2.98 -26.22 10.55
CA LEU A 44 1.91 -26.32 11.54
C LEU A 44 2.16 -25.40 12.75
N CYS A 45 3.42 -25.21 13.14
CA CYS A 45 3.76 -24.42 14.32
C CYS A 45 3.91 -22.91 14.03
N ASN A 46 4.52 -22.57 12.90
CA ASN A 46 5.00 -21.22 12.59
C ASN A 46 4.53 -20.68 11.24
N GLY A 47 3.81 -21.50 10.46
CA GLY A 47 3.39 -21.17 9.10
C GLY A 47 1.88 -20.98 8.96
N LEU A 48 1.31 -21.58 7.91
CA LEU A 48 -0.13 -21.62 7.65
C LEU A 48 -0.68 -23.01 8.04
N PRO A 49 -0.96 -23.27 9.34
CA PRO A 49 -1.37 -24.58 9.81
C PRO A 49 -2.68 -25.07 9.19
N LEU A 50 -3.53 -24.14 8.76
CA LEU A 50 -4.87 -24.42 8.26
C LEU A 50 -4.94 -24.46 6.72
N SER A 51 -3.80 -24.39 6.04
CA SER A 51 -3.76 -24.47 4.58
C SER A 51 -4.21 -25.84 4.07
N ALA A 52 -4.68 -25.90 2.81
CA ALA A 52 -5.03 -27.16 2.15
C ALA A 52 -3.88 -28.20 2.18
N LYS A 53 -2.63 -27.73 2.15
CA LYS A 53 -1.43 -28.57 2.21
C LYS A 53 -1.19 -29.21 3.59
N SER A 54 -1.80 -28.68 4.64
CA SER A 54 -1.66 -29.15 6.02
C SER A 54 -2.76 -30.12 6.44
N ARG A 55 -3.85 -30.24 5.67
CA ARG A 55 -5.01 -31.09 6.01
C ARG A 55 -4.64 -32.55 6.30
N PHE A 56 -3.76 -33.14 5.48
CA PHE A 56 -3.31 -34.51 5.71
C PHE A 56 -2.54 -34.64 7.03
N ALA A 57 -1.66 -33.69 7.34
CA ALA A 57 -0.92 -33.67 8.59
C ALA A 57 -1.86 -33.49 9.79
N LEU A 58 -2.82 -32.57 9.72
CA LEU A 58 -3.84 -32.36 10.76
C LEU A 58 -4.65 -33.63 11.05
N TRP A 59 -5.02 -34.38 10.00
CA TRP A 59 -5.76 -35.64 10.15
C TRP A 59 -4.95 -36.73 10.87
N ARG A 60 -3.64 -36.82 10.60
CA ARG A 60 -2.72 -37.79 11.25
C ARG A 60 -2.25 -37.36 12.63
N LEU A 61 -2.42 -36.08 12.98
CA LEU A 61 -1.85 -35.46 14.18
C LEU A 61 -2.28 -36.11 15.51
N PRO A 62 -3.56 -36.53 15.71
CA PRO A 62 -3.98 -37.17 16.96
C PRO A 62 -3.18 -38.43 17.29
N GLU A 63 -3.00 -39.31 16.31
CA GLU A 63 -2.22 -40.54 16.44
C GLU A 63 -0.73 -40.22 16.64
N ALA A 64 -0.20 -39.27 15.85
CA ALA A 64 1.21 -38.91 15.92
C ALA A 64 1.64 -38.29 17.26
N LEU A 65 0.75 -37.54 17.92
CA LEU A 65 0.95 -36.90 19.22
C LEU A 65 0.44 -37.72 20.41
N GLU A 66 -0.16 -38.89 20.16
CA GLU A 66 -0.73 -39.76 21.18
C GLU A 66 -1.78 -39.03 22.05
N VAL A 67 -2.71 -38.32 21.40
CA VAL A 67 -3.81 -37.59 22.06
C VAL A 67 -5.16 -37.90 21.41
N PRO A 68 -6.28 -37.77 22.12
CA PRO A 68 -7.61 -37.90 21.52
C PRO A 68 -7.81 -36.89 20.39
N ALA A 69 -8.48 -37.32 19.31
CA ALA A 69 -8.79 -36.44 18.17
C ALA A 69 -9.54 -35.17 18.57
N ALA A 70 -10.40 -35.25 19.59
CA ALA A 70 -11.12 -34.10 20.15
C ALA A 70 -10.19 -32.98 20.63
N VAL A 71 -9.02 -33.31 21.20
CA VAL A 71 -8.04 -32.31 21.68
C VAL A 71 -7.43 -31.54 20.51
N VAL A 72 -7.08 -32.25 19.43
CA VAL A 72 -6.55 -31.61 18.21
C VAL A 72 -7.61 -30.75 17.53
N LEU A 73 -8.85 -31.24 17.43
CA LEU A 73 -9.96 -30.48 16.84
C LEU A 73 -10.24 -29.18 17.61
N LEU A 74 -10.22 -29.22 18.94
CA LEU A 74 -10.36 -28.02 19.76
C LEU A 74 -9.20 -27.04 19.51
N ALA A 75 -7.94 -27.51 19.50
CA ALA A 75 -6.79 -26.65 19.25
C ALA A 75 -6.80 -26.03 17.83
N VAL A 76 -7.30 -26.76 16.84
CA VAL A 76 -7.54 -26.25 15.47
C VAL A 76 -8.61 -25.15 15.50
N ALA A 77 -9.76 -25.41 16.12
CA ALA A 77 -10.84 -24.42 16.23
C ALA A 77 -10.42 -23.15 17.01
N ASP A 78 -9.60 -23.30 18.05
CA ASP A 78 -9.05 -22.18 18.81
C ASP A 78 -8.06 -21.36 17.96
N THR A 79 -7.24 -22.04 17.16
CA THR A 79 -6.33 -21.40 16.20
C THR A 79 -7.09 -20.65 15.10
N GLU A 80 -8.17 -21.23 14.58
CA GLU A 80 -9.08 -20.57 13.63
C GLU A 80 -9.68 -19.30 14.22
N ARG A 81 -10.21 -19.36 15.44
CA ARG A 81 -10.76 -18.19 16.14
C ARG A 81 -9.73 -17.10 16.36
N LEU A 82 -8.50 -17.47 16.75
CA LEU A 82 -7.41 -16.52 16.95
C LEU A 82 -7.03 -15.81 15.65
N PHE A 83 -6.91 -16.53 14.53
CA PHE A 83 -6.62 -15.90 13.24
C PHE A 83 -7.73 -14.98 12.76
N ALA A 84 -9.00 -15.36 12.96
CA ALA A 84 -10.12 -14.51 12.63
C ALA A 84 -10.11 -13.20 13.46
N GLN A 85 -9.73 -13.27 14.75
CA GLN A 85 -9.55 -12.08 15.59
C GLN A 85 -8.43 -11.18 15.07
N TRP A 86 -7.26 -11.74 14.74
CA TRP A 86 -6.15 -10.96 14.19
C TRP A 86 -6.48 -10.32 12.85
N GLU A 87 -7.25 -10.99 11.98
CA GLU A 87 -7.67 -10.42 10.70
C GLU A 87 -8.58 -9.19 10.91
N LEU A 88 -9.53 -9.29 11.84
CA LEU A 88 -10.39 -8.17 12.24
C LEU A 88 -9.59 -7.02 12.84
N GLU A 89 -8.67 -7.31 13.77
CA GLU A 89 -7.79 -6.30 14.37
C GLU A 89 -6.90 -5.61 13.31
N ALA A 90 -6.33 -6.38 12.39
CA ALA A 90 -5.51 -5.85 11.30
C ALA A 90 -6.33 -5.04 10.29
N GLU A 91 -7.59 -5.40 10.03
CA GLU A 91 -8.48 -4.59 9.21
C GLU A 91 -8.86 -3.27 9.89
N GLU A 92 -9.16 -3.32 11.18
CA GLU A 92 -9.47 -2.15 12.00
C GLU A 92 -8.26 -1.20 12.07
N GLU A 93 -7.07 -1.72 12.36
CA GLU A 93 -5.83 -0.94 12.36
C GLU A 93 -5.57 -0.31 10.99
N ARG A 94 -5.76 -1.05 9.90
CA ARG A 94 -5.66 -0.52 8.53
C ARG A 94 -6.71 0.57 8.27
N ARG A 95 -7.93 0.45 8.82
CA ARG A 95 -8.96 1.50 8.70
C ARG A 95 -8.55 2.75 9.46
N LEU A 96 -8.17 2.62 10.72
CA LEU A 96 -7.72 3.73 11.56
C LEU A 96 -6.51 4.43 10.96
N ALA A 97 -5.56 3.68 10.40
CA ALA A 97 -4.39 4.24 9.71
C ALA A 97 -4.80 5.06 8.48
N ARG A 98 -5.73 4.57 7.65
CA ARG A 98 -6.25 5.31 6.49
C ARG A 98 -7.03 6.57 6.91
N GLU A 99 -7.83 6.48 7.97
CA GLU A 99 -8.57 7.64 8.50
C GLU A 99 -7.63 8.70 9.06
N ALA A 100 -6.58 8.29 9.79
CA ALA A 100 -5.56 9.19 10.31
C ALA A 100 -4.74 9.83 9.17
N GLU A 101 -4.38 9.07 8.14
CA GLU A 101 -3.68 9.55 6.95
C GLU A 101 -4.53 10.59 6.19
N GLU A 102 -5.81 10.28 5.94
CA GLU A 102 -6.73 11.21 5.28
C GLU A 102 -6.95 12.47 6.14
N ALA A 103 -7.08 12.33 7.48
CA ALA A 103 -7.21 13.47 8.38
C ALA A 103 -5.96 14.36 8.38
N ALA A 104 -4.76 13.76 8.41
CA ALA A 104 -3.50 14.48 8.33
C ALA A 104 -3.32 15.18 6.98
N TRP A 105 -3.69 14.51 5.88
CA TRP A 105 -3.71 15.11 4.56
C TRP A 105 -4.69 16.29 4.47
N ARG A 106 -5.92 16.15 5.02
CA ARG A 106 -6.91 17.24 5.06
C ARG A 106 -6.44 18.42 5.89
N ALA A 107 -5.77 18.18 7.02
CA ALA A 107 -5.22 19.22 7.88
C ALA A 107 -4.04 19.98 7.24
N SER A 108 -3.27 19.31 6.38
CA SER A 108 -2.13 19.89 5.65
C SER A 108 -2.48 20.34 4.23
N PHE A 109 -3.77 20.33 3.87
CA PHE A 109 -4.23 20.73 2.54
C PHE A 109 -3.96 22.22 2.30
N HIS A 110 -3.38 22.51 1.14
CA HIS A 110 -3.22 23.87 0.63
C HIS A 110 -3.84 23.96 -0.76
N PRO A 111 -4.60 25.03 -1.06
CA PRO A 111 -5.14 25.25 -2.40
C PRO A 111 -4.02 25.27 -3.46
N HIS A 112 -4.27 24.62 -4.60
CA HIS A 112 -3.30 24.52 -5.70
C HIS A 112 -4.02 24.21 -7.02
N ALA A 113 -3.35 24.43 -8.14
CA ALA A 113 -3.79 23.96 -9.44
C ALA A 113 -3.09 22.66 -9.83
N VAL A 114 -3.77 21.84 -10.61
CA VAL A 114 -3.22 20.65 -11.27
C VAL A 114 -3.44 20.78 -12.77
N ILE A 115 -2.38 20.61 -13.54
CA ILE A 115 -2.45 20.59 -15.01
C ILE A 115 -2.99 19.23 -15.44
N GLN A 116 -4.10 19.22 -16.19
CA GLN A 116 -4.59 18.00 -16.83
C GLN A 116 -3.83 17.76 -18.12
N THR A 117 -3.49 16.50 -18.37
CA THR A 117 -2.62 16.12 -19.49
C THR A 117 -3.13 14.87 -20.20
N GLU A 118 -2.62 14.62 -21.41
CA GLU A 118 -2.92 13.41 -22.20
C GLU A 118 -2.62 12.12 -21.44
N HIS A 119 -1.53 12.11 -20.67
CA HIS A 119 -1.13 10.97 -19.88
C HIS A 119 -1.37 11.24 -18.40
N THR A 120 -2.09 10.33 -17.74
CA THR A 120 -2.23 10.29 -16.28
C THR A 120 -1.08 9.53 -15.62
N VAL A 121 -0.48 8.58 -16.35
CA VAL A 121 0.75 7.88 -15.98
C VAL A 121 1.90 8.43 -16.82
N PRO A 122 3.00 8.90 -16.21
CA PRO A 122 4.12 9.48 -16.95
C PRO A 122 4.75 8.44 -17.88
N THR A 123 5.12 8.87 -19.10
CA THR A 123 5.75 8.00 -20.11
C THR A 123 7.12 7.48 -19.70
N GLN A 124 7.80 8.20 -18.79
CA GLN A 124 9.07 7.81 -18.18
C GLN A 124 8.97 7.88 -16.65
N ILE A 125 8.22 6.93 -16.06
CA ILE A 125 7.87 6.94 -14.64
C ILE A 125 9.07 7.02 -13.69
N THR A 126 10.16 6.32 -13.99
CA THR A 126 11.37 6.33 -13.17
C THR A 126 11.99 7.72 -13.13
N PHE A 127 12.23 8.34 -14.29
CA PHE A 127 12.80 9.70 -14.36
C PHE A 127 11.86 10.76 -13.81
N CYS A 128 10.55 10.62 -14.02
CA CYS A 128 9.55 11.47 -13.38
C CYS A 128 9.67 11.40 -11.86
N GLY A 129 9.73 10.19 -11.28
CA GLY A 129 9.94 9.98 -9.84
C GLY A 129 11.26 10.60 -9.34
N LEU A 130 12.38 10.37 -10.03
CA LEU A 130 13.69 10.90 -9.65
C LEU A 130 13.75 12.43 -9.65
N THR A 131 12.98 13.07 -10.53
CA THR A 131 12.99 14.54 -10.69
C THR A 131 11.94 15.26 -9.85
N GLY A 132 11.17 14.57 -8.98
CA GLY A 132 10.20 15.19 -8.09
C GLY A 132 8.73 14.84 -8.36
N GLY A 133 8.48 13.94 -9.31
CA GLY A 133 7.17 13.32 -9.54
C GLY A 133 6.08 14.28 -10.02
N ALA A 134 4.83 13.80 -9.97
CA ALA A 134 3.65 14.57 -10.36
C ALA A 134 3.53 15.90 -9.61
N GLY A 135 3.97 15.96 -8.34
CA GLY A 135 3.95 17.20 -7.56
C GLY A 135 4.80 18.32 -8.17
N ARG A 136 6.00 18.01 -8.68
CA ARG A 136 6.83 19.02 -9.34
C ARG A 136 6.26 19.45 -10.69
N TRP A 137 5.83 18.47 -11.49
CA TRP A 137 5.54 18.67 -12.92
C TRP A 137 4.10 19.09 -13.20
N LEU A 138 3.12 18.64 -12.42
CA LEU A 138 1.70 18.91 -12.64
C LEU A 138 1.09 19.93 -11.68
N MET A 139 1.68 20.14 -10.50
CA MET A 139 1.10 21.06 -9.51
C MET A 139 1.65 22.48 -9.63
N ILE A 140 0.74 23.45 -9.55
CA ILE A 140 1.01 24.89 -9.45
C ILE A 140 0.55 25.34 -8.05
N PRO A 141 1.47 25.75 -7.16
CA PRO A 141 1.09 26.31 -5.87
C PRO A 141 0.50 27.71 -6.06
N PHE A 142 -0.45 28.09 -5.20
CA PHE A 142 -1.01 29.44 -5.18
C PHE A 142 -0.34 30.33 -4.14
N ASP A 143 -0.32 31.62 -4.43
CA ASP A 143 -0.08 32.65 -3.43
C ASP A 143 -1.35 32.83 -2.58
N LEU A 144 -1.29 32.29 -1.36
CA LEU A 144 -2.39 32.29 -0.42
C LEU A 144 -2.59 33.64 0.28
N SER A 145 -1.70 34.62 0.08
CA SER A 145 -1.93 36.00 0.51
C SER A 145 -2.99 36.70 -0.35
N ARG A 146 -3.25 36.18 -1.55
CA ARG A 146 -4.26 36.68 -2.50
C ARG A 146 -5.58 35.93 -2.32
N PRO A 147 -6.73 36.58 -2.60
CA PRO A 147 -8.03 35.97 -2.39
C PRO A 147 -8.28 34.79 -3.38
N PRO A 148 -9.07 33.77 -2.99
CA PRO A 148 -9.33 32.58 -3.81
C PRO A 148 -9.88 32.85 -5.22
N LEU A 149 -10.59 33.96 -5.42
CA LEU A 149 -11.08 34.38 -6.74
C LEU A 149 -9.94 34.54 -7.77
N THR A 150 -8.70 34.75 -7.31
CA THR A 150 -7.53 34.90 -8.18
C THR A 150 -6.88 33.59 -8.59
N TYR A 151 -7.26 32.44 -8.00
CA TYR A 151 -6.56 31.17 -8.21
C TYR A 151 -6.59 30.67 -9.65
N VAL A 152 -7.70 30.87 -10.38
CA VAL A 152 -7.78 30.56 -11.81
C VAL A 152 -6.72 31.35 -12.59
N GLN A 153 -6.68 32.66 -12.39
CA GLN A 153 -5.71 33.52 -13.07
C GLN A 153 -4.27 33.16 -12.71
N GLN A 154 -3.99 32.89 -11.42
CA GLN A 154 -2.67 32.43 -10.99
C GLN A 154 -2.24 31.13 -11.69
N ALA A 155 -3.17 30.19 -11.92
CA ALA A 155 -2.89 28.95 -12.62
C ALA A 155 -2.58 29.19 -14.11
N VAL A 156 -3.37 30.03 -14.79
CA VAL A 156 -3.17 30.39 -16.19
C VAL A 156 -1.82 31.11 -16.37
N ASP A 157 -1.51 32.06 -15.49
CA ASP A 157 -0.26 32.84 -15.54
C ASP A 157 0.98 31.97 -15.31
N ALA A 158 0.88 30.95 -14.45
CA ALA A 158 1.99 30.04 -14.12
C ALA A 158 2.13 28.86 -15.10
N LEU A 159 1.11 28.57 -15.91
CA LEU A 159 1.14 27.48 -16.89
C LEU A 159 2.36 27.51 -17.84
N PRO A 160 2.84 28.69 -18.32
CA PRO A 160 4.03 28.76 -19.14
C PRO A 160 5.32 28.32 -18.46
N GLU A 161 5.44 28.48 -17.16
CA GLU A 161 6.62 28.05 -16.40
C GLU A 161 6.64 26.53 -16.20
N LYS A 162 5.47 25.90 -16.22
CA LYS A 162 5.27 24.46 -16.01
C LYS A 162 5.18 23.65 -17.30
N SER A 163 5.18 24.31 -18.46
CA SER A 163 4.95 23.65 -19.74
C SER A 163 5.82 24.21 -20.85
N MET A 164 6.12 23.35 -21.82
CA MET A 164 6.88 23.69 -23.02
C MET A 164 5.92 23.98 -24.17
N ALA A 165 6.20 25.02 -24.95
CA ALA A 165 5.48 25.26 -26.20
C ALA A 165 5.75 24.12 -27.19
N ARG A 166 4.72 23.65 -27.89
CA ARG A 166 4.86 22.61 -28.93
C ARG A 166 4.92 23.24 -30.31
N THR A 167 5.73 22.64 -31.18
CA THR A 167 5.66 22.89 -32.63
C THR A 167 4.27 22.47 -33.14
N GLY A 168 3.46 23.43 -33.57
CA GLY A 168 2.05 23.20 -33.98
C GLY A 168 0.99 23.80 -33.04
N GLY A 169 1.40 24.52 -31.99
CA GLY A 169 0.50 25.18 -31.05
C GLY A 169 0.20 24.34 -29.80
N GLY A 170 -0.26 25.01 -28.75
CA GLY A 170 -0.52 24.40 -27.43
C GLY A 170 0.74 24.15 -26.61
N ARG A 171 0.55 23.47 -25.47
CA ARG A 171 1.56 23.30 -24.41
C ARG A 171 1.70 21.83 -24.02
N ALA A 172 2.89 21.41 -23.62
CA ALA A 172 3.17 20.08 -23.11
C ALA A 172 3.86 20.13 -21.75
N VAL A 173 3.49 19.21 -20.85
CA VAL A 173 4.17 19.00 -19.58
C VAL A 173 5.15 17.85 -19.73
N MET A 174 6.34 18.01 -19.15
CA MET A 174 7.38 16.98 -19.17
C MET A 174 6.83 15.65 -18.62
N PHE A 175 7.11 14.54 -19.30
CA PHE A 175 6.61 13.18 -19.02
C PHE A 175 5.12 12.92 -19.20
N PHE A 176 4.27 13.95 -19.23
CA PHE A 176 2.81 13.81 -19.19
C PHE A 176 2.10 14.17 -20.51
N GLY A 177 2.83 14.70 -21.49
CA GLY A 177 2.28 14.97 -22.83
C GLY A 177 1.60 16.33 -22.92
N ARG A 178 0.65 16.50 -23.85
CA ARG A 178 -0.04 17.80 -24.05
C ARG A 178 -0.88 18.16 -22.82
N ALA A 179 -0.88 19.44 -22.46
CA ALA A 179 -1.81 20.02 -21.50
C ALA A 179 -3.21 20.14 -22.13
N LEU A 180 -4.23 19.73 -21.39
CA LEU A 180 -5.62 19.68 -21.83
C LEU A 180 -6.52 20.67 -21.08
N GLY A 181 -6.16 21.03 -19.84
CA GLY A 181 -6.92 21.92 -18.99
C GLY A 181 -6.27 22.08 -17.63
N LEU A 182 -6.97 22.76 -16.73
CA LEU A 182 -6.53 23.02 -15.35
C LEU A 182 -7.61 22.52 -14.38
N ILE A 183 -7.20 22.00 -13.23
CA ILE A 183 -8.09 21.78 -12.10
C ILE A 183 -7.62 22.64 -10.95
N ILE A 184 -8.48 23.54 -10.48
CA ILE A 184 -8.27 24.42 -9.34
C ILE A 184 -8.82 23.73 -8.11
N ASN A 185 -7.95 23.26 -7.23
CA ASN A 185 -8.32 22.65 -5.97
C ASN A 185 -8.44 23.75 -4.90
N TYR A 186 -9.67 24.09 -4.51
CA TYR A 186 -9.94 25.13 -3.51
C TYR A 186 -9.94 24.58 -2.09
N THR A 187 -10.58 23.44 -1.90
CA THR A 187 -10.66 22.71 -0.62
C THR A 187 -10.61 21.21 -0.91
N PRO A 188 -10.46 20.35 0.12
CA PRO A 188 -10.59 18.91 -0.06
C PRO A 188 -11.87 18.44 -0.78
N ASP A 189 -12.97 19.20 -0.63
CA ASP A 189 -14.29 18.83 -1.14
C ASP A 189 -14.80 19.79 -2.23
N ALA A 190 -13.92 20.64 -2.78
CA ALA A 190 -14.30 21.56 -3.86
C ALA A 190 -13.12 21.79 -4.81
N ALA A 191 -13.35 21.45 -6.08
CA ALA A 191 -12.44 21.80 -7.16
C ALA A 191 -13.20 22.28 -8.39
N LEU A 192 -12.51 23.02 -9.25
CA LEU A 192 -13.06 23.56 -10.50
C LEU A 192 -12.18 23.13 -11.66
N ARG A 193 -12.76 22.44 -12.63
CA ARG A 193 -12.10 22.16 -13.90
C ARG A 193 -12.31 23.35 -14.84
N CYS A 194 -11.22 23.81 -15.42
CA CYS A 194 -11.19 24.88 -16.41
C CYS A 194 -10.45 24.39 -17.66
N ASP A 195 -10.65 25.08 -18.79
CA ASP A 195 -9.76 24.93 -19.92
C ASP A 195 -8.38 25.61 -19.66
N LEU A 196 -7.55 25.72 -20.69
CA LEU A 196 -6.21 26.33 -20.57
C LEU A 196 -6.24 27.85 -20.50
N ASP A 197 -7.34 28.48 -20.89
CA ASP A 197 -7.55 29.93 -20.83
C ASP A 197 -8.20 30.35 -19.50
N GLY A 198 -8.64 29.38 -18.70
CA GLY A 198 -9.21 29.59 -17.37
C GLY A 198 -10.74 29.62 -17.37
N GLU A 199 -11.38 29.33 -18.49
CA GLU A 199 -12.83 29.30 -18.57
C GLU A 199 -13.37 28.06 -17.84
N PRO A 200 -14.37 28.21 -16.94
CA PRO A 200 -14.88 27.13 -16.12
C PRO A 200 -15.66 26.12 -16.98
N LEU A 201 -15.36 24.84 -16.80
CA LEU A 201 -16.02 23.74 -17.51
C LEU A 201 -16.91 22.90 -16.57
N GLU A 202 -16.42 22.59 -15.37
CA GLU A 202 -17.10 21.67 -14.44
C GLU A 202 -16.70 21.94 -12.98
N VAL A 203 -17.68 21.88 -12.06
CA VAL A 203 -17.41 21.88 -10.62
C VAL A 203 -17.32 20.44 -10.12
N LEU A 204 -16.22 20.11 -9.46
CA LEU A 204 -15.93 18.80 -8.91
C LEU A 204 -16.22 18.80 -7.40
N ALA A 205 -16.96 17.78 -6.94
CA ALA A 205 -17.32 17.60 -5.53
C ALA A 205 -16.13 17.18 -4.63
N LYS A 206 -14.95 16.96 -5.21
CA LYS A 206 -13.72 16.58 -4.50
C LYS A 206 -12.52 17.16 -5.23
N VAL A 207 -11.47 17.39 -4.45
CA VAL A 207 -10.12 17.67 -4.94
C VAL A 207 -9.69 16.64 -6.00
N TYR A 208 -8.97 17.08 -7.02
CA TYR A 208 -8.24 16.16 -7.89
C TYR A 208 -6.83 15.94 -7.36
N ARG A 209 -6.49 14.69 -7.04
CA ARG A 209 -5.14 14.29 -6.60
C ARG A 209 -4.42 13.57 -7.75
N PRO A 210 -3.29 14.09 -8.26
CA PRO A 210 -2.42 13.31 -9.13
C PRO A 210 -1.98 12.03 -8.43
N GLY A 211 -1.75 10.96 -9.20
CA GLY A 211 -1.14 9.75 -8.65
C GLY A 211 0.26 10.04 -8.09
N GLU A 212 0.59 9.42 -6.96
CA GLU A 212 1.92 9.52 -6.38
C GLU A 212 2.86 8.46 -6.97
N VAL A 213 4.12 8.86 -7.22
CA VAL A 213 5.18 7.93 -7.60
C VAL A 213 6.03 7.69 -6.36
N SER A 214 6.18 6.43 -5.96
CA SER A 214 7.11 6.02 -4.91
C SER A 214 8.22 5.16 -5.50
N LEU A 215 9.44 5.31 -4.99
CA LEU A 215 10.60 4.51 -5.38
C LEU A 215 11.06 3.69 -4.18
N SER A 216 11.18 2.37 -4.34
CA SER A 216 11.71 1.48 -3.31
C SER A 216 12.97 0.79 -3.80
N PHE A 217 14.07 0.94 -3.07
CA PHE A 217 15.32 0.19 -3.29
C PHE A 217 15.52 -0.82 -2.16
N GLY A 218 14.80 -1.95 -2.21
CA GLY A 218 14.95 -3.05 -1.24
C GLY A 218 14.52 -2.73 0.21
N GLY A 219 13.78 -1.63 0.42
CA GLY A 219 13.27 -1.18 1.72
C GLY A 219 11.97 -0.38 1.57
N PRO A 220 11.50 0.31 2.62
CA PRO A 220 10.27 1.11 2.56
C PRO A 220 10.29 2.13 1.39
N PRO A 221 9.15 2.39 0.75
CA PRO A 221 9.06 3.36 -0.34
C PRO A 221 9.53 4.74 0.13
N LEU A 222 10.41 5.36 -0.65
CA LEU A 222 10.90 6.71 -0.44
C LEU A 222 10.11 7.68 -1.31
N SER A 223 9.84 8.88 -0.76
CA SER A 223 9.19 9.94 -1.53
C SER A 223 10.13 10.52 -2.60
N PRO A 224 9.60 11.02 -3.73
CA PRO A 224 10.39 11.63 -4.82
C PRO A 224 11.36 12.72 -4.37
N SER A 225 10.96 13.55 -3.40
CA SER A 225 11.77 14.64 -2.87
C SER A 225 12.98 14.15 -2.07
N VAL A 226 12.83 13.04 -1.33
CA VAL A 226 13.93 12.39 -0.60
C VAL A 226 14.92 11.78 -1.58
N VAL A 227 14.43 11.11 -2.63
CA VAL A 227 15.28 10.48 -3.65
C VAL A 227 16.08 11.51 -4.45
N SER A 228 15.44 12.62 -4.86
CA SER A 228 16.12 13.71 -5.58
C SER A 228 17.26 14.33 -4.77
N ARG A 229 17.08 14.48 -3.45
CA ARG A 229 18.12 14.98 -2.54
C ARG A 229 19.28 13.98 -2.37
N VAL A 230 18.98 12.69 -2.26
CA VAL A 230 20.00 11.64 -2.12
C VAL A 230 20.87 11.52 -3.38
N LEU A 231 20.30 11.77 -4.57
CA LEU A 231 20.99 11.63 -5.85
C LEU A 231 21.57 12.94 -6.41
N GLY A 232 21.45 14.06 -5.69
CA GLY A 232 22.11 15.32 -6.04
C GLY A 232 21.49 16.11 -7.20
N PHE A 233 20.18 15.97 -7.43
CA PHE A 233 19.46 16.68 -8.51
C PHE A 233 18.80 18.01 -8.08
N SER A 234 19.28 18.64 -7.02
CA SER A 234 18.76 19.92 -6.49
C SER A 234 19.06 21.10 -7.41
#